data_AF-A0A1W9W6K0-F1
#
_entry.id   AF-A0A1W9W6K0-F1
#
_cell.length_a   1.000
_cell.length_b   1.000
_cell.length_c   1.000
_cell.angle_alpha   90.00
_cell.angle_beta   90.00
_cell.angle_gamma   90.00
#
_symmetry.space_group_name_H-M   'P 1'
#
loop_
_entity.id
_entity.type
_entity.pdbx_description
1 polymer ?
#
loop_
_entity_poly.entity_id
_entity_poly.type
_entity_poly.pdbx_seq_one_letter_code
_entity_poly.pdbx_strand_id
1 'polypeptide(L)'
;MNKYMLLRVFFIIVSKLIAKVEISGLENVPLDKPFILASNHLTFLDSPILMLALPVQITALVARKWEKIKWARFFLNIGGAIFIHRDKIDTKALRASLKVLKEGGVLGIAPEGTRSRTGGLIQAKPGVAYLSSKISVPILPVGISGHANFESDLRNLKRFPVHVNIGKLIYLPQAELRGVYASKITSMV
;
A
#
# COMPACT_ATOMS: atom_id res chain seq x y z
N MET A 1 11.49 20.32 -7.99
CA MET A 1 10.55 19.42 -7.28
C MET A 1 10.44 18.12 -8.09
N ASN A 2 10.63 16.95 -7.48
CA ASN A 2 10.54 15.68 -8.23
C ASN A 2 9.08 15.43 -8.71
N LYS A 3 8.89 14.63 -9.76
CA LYS A 3 7.56 14.36 -10.34
C LYS A 3 6.58 13.75 -9.32
N TYR A 4 7.10 12.96 -8.39
CA TYR A 4 6.30 12.37 -7.31
C TYR A 4 5.73 13.42 -6.37
N MET A 5 6.52 14.41 -5.96
CA MET A 5 6.08 15.51 -5.09
C MET A 5 5.05 16.39 -5.78
N LEU A 6 5.21 16.68 -7.07
CA LEU A 6 4.19 17.37 -7.86
C LEU A 6 2.88 16.58 -7.87
N LEU A 7 2.96 15.27 -8.12
CA LEU A 7 1.80 14.39 -8.12
C LEU A 7 1.12 14.33 -6.75
N ARG A 8 1.91 14.25 -5.67
CA ARG A 8 1.42 14.26 -4.30
C ARG A 8 0.69 15.56 -3.98
N VAL A 9 1.28 16.72 -4.30
CA VAL A 9 0.63 18.03 -4.11
C VAL A 9 -0.67 18.12 -4.90
N PHE A 10 -0.69 17.64 -6.14
CA PHE A 10 -1.91 17.58 -6.94
C PHE A 10 -3.02 16.79 -6.24
N PHE A 11 -2.72 15.57 -5.76
CA PHE A 11 -3.72 14.78 -5.05
C PHE A 11 -4.13 15.41 -3.70
N ILE A 12 -3.24 16.15 -3.01
CA ILE A 12 -3.58 16.86 -1.76
C ILE A 12 -4.62 17.94 -2.05
N ILE A 13 -4.45 18.68 -3.14
CA ILE A 13 -5.40 19.72 -3.54
C ILE A 13 -6.74 19.08 -3.91
N VAL A 14 -6.72 18.04 -4.74
CA VAL A 14 -7.93 17.32 -5.15
C VAL A 14 -8.66 16.73 -3.93
N SER A 15 -7.96 16.09 -3.00
CA SER A 15 -8.58 15.45 -1.83
C SER A 15 -9.28 16.45 -0.93
N LYS A 16 -8.76 17.68 -0.78
CA LYS A 16 -9.44 18.76 -0.03
C LYS A 16 -10.81 19.11 -0.59
N LEU A 17 -11.03 18.92 -1.89
CA LEU A 17 -12.30 19.20 -2.56
C LEU A 17 -13.28 18.03 -2.44
N ILE A 18 -12.77 16.79 -2.51
CA ILE A 18 -13.63 15.61 -2.73
C ILE A 18 -13.71 14.63 -1.55
N ALA A 19 -12.81 14.71 -0.58
CA ALA A 19 -12.71 13.74 0.51
C ALA A 19 -12.55 14.43 1.87
N LYS A 20 -13.04 13.83 2.95
CA LYS A 20 -12.73 14.20 4.33
C LYS A 20 -11.75 13.17 4.88
N VAL A 21 -10.48 13.55 4.97
CA VAL A 21 -9.38 12.64 5.32
C VAL A 21 -9.01 12.81 6.79
N GLU A 22 -9.09 11.73 7.55
CA GLU A 22 -8.65 11.64 8.94
C GLU A 22 -7.50 10.62 9.01
N ILE A 23 -6.39 11.00 9.64
CA ILE A 23 -5.19 10.16 9.74
C ILE A 23 -4.87 10.01 11.22
N SER A 24 -4.64 8.77 11.64
CA SER A 24 -4.23 8.39 13.00
C SER A 24 -2.97 7.54 12.97
N GLY A 25 -2.10 7.70 13.97
CA GLY A 25 -0.86 6.92 14.10
C GLY A 25 0.28 7.35 13.17
N LEU A 26 0.26 8.60 12.68
CA LEU A 26 1.30 9.11 11.77
C LEU A 26 2.70 9.07 12.39
N GLU A 27 2.80 9.21 13.70
CA GLU A 27 4.00 9.05 14.50
C GLU A 27 4.64 7.66 14.41
N ASN A 28 3.91 6.63 13.96
CA ASN A 28 4.44 5.30 13.76
C ASN A 28 5.23 5.14 12.45
N VAL A 29 5.17 6.13 11.54
CA VAL A 29 5.82 6.06 10.22
C VAL A 29 7.33 6.28 10.35
N PRO A 30 8.17 5.30 9.97
CA PRO A 30 9.61 5.52 9.89
C PRO A 30 9.96 6.48 8.75
N LEU A 31 10.83 7.44 9.02
CA LEU A 31 11.28 8.42 8.01
C LEU A 31 12.68 8.12 7.46
N ASP A 32 13.44 7.30 8.18
CA ASP A 32 14.89 7.10 8.03
C ASP A 32 15.28 5.65 7.70
N LYS A 33 14.31 4.73 7.61
CA LYS A 33 14.56 3.30 7.37
C LYS A 33 13.55 2.68 6.41
N PRO A 34 13.95 1.67 5.62
CA PRO A 34 13.03 0.92 4.77
C PRO A 34 12.03 0.13 5.60
N PHE A 35 10.82 -0.02 5.07
CA PHE A 35 9.78 -0.88 5.64
C PHE A 35 8.83 -1.36 4.55
N ILE A 36 8.09 -2.42 4.88
CA ILE A 36 6.99 -2.90 4.05
C ILE A 36 5.70 -2.32 4.61
N LEU A 37 5.00 -1.52 3.81
CA LEU A 37 3.66 -1.07 4.14
C LEU A 37 2.66 -2.16 3.73
N ALA A 38 1.98 -2.72 4.73
CA ALA A 38 0.93 -3.71 4.52
C ALA A 38 -0.43 -3.05 4.73
N SER A 39 -1.24 -2.93 3.68
CA SER A 39 -2.54 -2.25 3.76
C SER A 39 -3.66 -3.08 3.17
N ASN A 40 -4.86 -3.00 3.74
CA ASN A 40 -6.05 -3.58 3.15
C ASN A 40 -6.33 -2.96 1.76
N HIS A 41 -7.07 -3.66 0.90
CA HIS A 41 -7.35 -3.18 -0.45
C HIS A 41 -8.85 -3.14 -0.76
N LEU A 42 -9.45 -1.95 -0.74
CA LEU A 42 -10.87 -1.72 -1.00
C LEU A 42 -11.11 -1.24 -2.43
N THR A 43 -10.39 -0.22 -2.90
CA THR A 43 -10.64 0.41 -4.21
C THR A 43 -9.34 0.77 -4.93
N PHE A 44 -9.40 1.40 -6.11
CA PHE A 44 -8.18 1.94 -6.73
C PHE A 44 -7.69 3.23 -6.05
N LEU A 45 -8.53 3.88 -5.21
CA LEU A 45 -8.19 5.10 -4.50
C LEU A 45 -7.21 4.87 -3.35
N ASP A 46 -7.02 3.62 -2.92
CA ASP A 46 -6.14 3.26 -1.82
C ASP A 46 -4.70 3.75 -2.07
N SER A 47 -4.18 3.59 -3.30
CA SER A 47 -2.82 4.04 -3.63
C SER A 47 -2.68 5.57 -3.58
N PRO A 48 -3.58 6.37 -4.18
CA PRO A 48 -3.64 7.80 -3.95
C PRO A 48 -3.78 8.18 -2.47
N ILE A 49 -4.67 7.53 -1.71
CA ILE A 49 -4.90 7.82 -0.29
C ILE A 49 -3.63 7.59 0.53
N LEU A 50 -2.91 6.49 0.30
CA LEU A 50 -1.65 6.19 0.99
C LEU A 50 -0.55 7.20 0.63
N MET A 51 -0.45 7.59 -0.64
CA MET A 51 0.49 8.64 -1.08
C MET A 51 0.21 9.99 -0.42
N LEU A 52 -1.06 10.27 -0.12
CA LEU A 52 -1.46 11.46 0.62
C LEU A 52 -1.09 11.36 2.09
N ALA A 53 -1.51 10.26 2.71
CA ALA A 53 -1.46 10.10 4.15
C ALA A 53 -0.04 9.95 4.70
N LEU A 54 0.86 9.28 3.97
CA LEU A 54 2.20 9.00 4.48
C LEU A 54 3.25 9.99 3.94
N PRO A 55 4.16 10.50 4.78
CA PRO A 55 5.22 11.42 4.40
C PRO A 55 6.38 10.80 3.59
N VAL A 56 6.20 9.59 3.06
CA VAL A 56 7.23 8.83 2.33
C VAL A 56 6.78 8.49 0.91
N GLN A 57 7.74 8.18 0.04
CA GLN A 57 7.44 7.63 -1.28
C GLN A 57 7.18 6.13 -1.19
N ILE A 58 5.99 5.69 -1.59
CA ILE A 58 5.60 4.28 -1.55
C ILE A 58 5.70 3.70 -2.97
N THR A 59 6.57 2.70 -3.13
CA THR A 59 6.59 1.87 -4.34
C THR A 59 5.56 0.76 -4.21
N ALA A 60 4.46 0.82 -4.95
CA ALA A 60 3.38 -0.15 -4.85
C ALA A 60 3.60 -1.39 -5.74
N LEU A 61 3.30 -2.58 -5.24
CA LEU A 61 3.06 -3.76 -6.08
C LEU A 61 1.66 -3.69 -6.70
N VAL A 62 1.58 -3.64 -8.04
CA VAL A 62 0.30 -3.43 -8.75
C VAL A 62 0.05 -4.52 -9.77
N ALA A 63 -1.19 -5.01 -9.82
CA ALA A 63 -1.57 -6.02 -10.81
C ALA A 63 -1.32 -5.51 -12.23
N ARG A 64 -0.65 -6.32 -13.06
CA ARG A 64 -0.22 -5.93 -14.41
C ARG A 64 -1.33 -5.45 -15.35
N LYS A 65 -2.59 -5.81 -15.10
CA LYS A 65 -3.74 -5.29 -15.87
C LYS A 65 -3.82 -3.75 -15.86
N TRP A 66 -3.34 -3.08 -14.80
CA TRP A 66 -3.32 -1.62 -14.71
C TRP A 66 -2.31 -0.96 -15.66
N GLU A 67 -1.31 -1.71 -16.12
CA GLU A 67 -0.34 -1.26 -17.12
C GLU A 67 -1.02 -0.91 -18.47
N LYS A 68 -2.16 -1.55 -18.77
CA LYS A 68 -2.90 -1.32 -20.01
C LYS A 68 -3.72 -0.03 -19.99
N ILE A 69 -4.00 0.51 -18.81
CA ILE A 69 -4.82 1.71 -18.64
C ILE A 69 -3.90 2.94 -18.68
N LYS A 70 -3.95 3.73 -19.76
CA LYS A 70 -2.99 4.81 -20.03
C LYS A 70 -2.81 5.78 -18.86
N TRP A 71 -3.92 6.27 -18.28
CA TRP A 71 -3.88 7.22 -17.16
C TRP A 71 -3.30 6.58 -15.89
N ALA A 72 -3.70 5.34 -15.58
CA ALA A 72 -3.19 4.62 -14.42
C ALA A 72 -1.69 4.35 -14.56
N ARG A 73 -1.25 3.86 -15.72
CA ARG A 73 0.17 3.63 -16.03
C ARG A 73 1.00 4.90 -15.83
N PHE A 74 0.50 6.06 -16.28
CA PHE A 74 1.20 7.33 -16.11
C PHE A 74 1.50 7.63 -14.63
N PHE A 75 0.48 7.58 -13.77
CA PHE A 75 0.64 7.84 -12.34
C PHE A 75 1.47 6.77 -11.63
N LEU A 76 1.24 5.50 -11.96
CA LEU A 76 1.96 4.37 -11.39
C LEU A 76 3.45 4.42 -11.73
N ASN A 77 3.82 4.84 -12.94
CA ASN A 77 5.22 5.02 -13.33
C ASN A 77 5.89 6.16 -12.55
N ILE A 78 5.18 7.26 -12.28
CA ILE A 78 5.70 8.35 -11.43
C ILE A 78 5.96 7.85 -10.00
N GLY A 79 5.08 6.99 -9.48
CA GLY A 79 5.22 6.35 -8.17
C GLY A 79 6.26 5.23 -8.11
N GLY A 80 6.85 4.83 -9.25
CA GLY A 80 7.81 3.72 -9.30
C GLY A 80 7.18 2.34 -9.15
N ALA A 81 5.88 2.18 -9.43
CA ALA A 81 5.15 0.95 -9.20
C ALA A 81 5.77 -0.27 -9.88
N ILE A 82 5.73 -1.41 -9.19
CA ILE A 82 6.19 -2.69 -9.70
C ILE A 82 4.98 -3.48 -10.17
N PHE A 83 4.90 -3.76 -11.48
CA PHE A 83 3.83 -4.56 -12.04
C PHE A 83 4.05 -6.05 -11.79
N ILE A 84 3.02 -6.74 -11.28
CA ILE A 84 3.08 -8.16 -10.90
C ILE A 84 1.95 -8.97 -11.53
N HIS A 85 2.26 -10.21 -11.91
CA HIS A 85 1.26 -11.25 -12.20
C HIS A 85 0.82 -11.91 -10.90
N ARG A 86 -0.48 -11.87 -10.58
CA ARG A 86 -1.00 -12.36 -9.30
C ARG A 86 -1.21 -13.86 -9.23
N ASP A 87 -1.32 -14.49 -10.41
CA ASP A 87 -1.73 -15.88 -10.59
C ASP A 87 -0.53 -16.82 -10.76
N LYS A 88 0.69 -16.27 -10.78
CA LYS A 88 1.94 -17.03 -10.89
C LYS A 88 3.04 -16.41 -10.05
N ILE A 89 4.05 -17.20 -9.73
CA ILE A 89 5.27 -16.71 -9.10
C ILE A 89 5.97 -15.75 -10.08
N ASP A 90 6.08 -14.49 -9.69
CA ASP A 90 6.75 -13.45 -10.48
C ASP A 90 8.09 -13.09 -9.83
N THR A 91 9.13 -13.84 -10.20
CA THR A 91 10.49 -13.67 -9.65
C THR A 91 11.08 -12.31 -9.99
N LYS A 92 10.66 -11.67 -11.10
CA LYS A 92 11.10 -10.33 -11.48
C LYS A 92 10.52 -9.29 -10.53
N ALA A 93 9.22 -9.36 -10.26
CA ALA A 93 8.58 -8.49 -9.28
C ALA A 93 9.20 -8.66 -7.88
N LEU A 94 9.45 -9.91 -7.46
CA LEU A 94 10.10 -10.20 -6.18
C LEU A 94 11.51 -9.58 -6.08
N ARG A 95 12.34 -9.72 -7.14
CA ARG A 95 13.68 -9.11 -7.18
C ARG A 95 13.61 -7.58 -7.15
N ALA A 96 12.65 -6.99 -7.85
CA ALA A 96 12.44 -5.54 -7.83
C ALA A 96 12.00 -5.06 -6.44
N SER A 97 11.11 -5.79 -5.77
CA SER A 97 10.69 -5.53 -4.40
C SER A 97 11.86 -5.56 -3.41
N LEU A 98 12.71 -6.58 -3.51
CA LEU A 98 13.93 -6.68 -2.70
C LEU A 98 14.90 -5.53 -2.98
N LYS A 99 15.03 -5.11 -4.24
CA LYS A 99 15.88 -3.98 -4.63
C LYS A 99 15.42 -2.67 -3.96
N VAL A 100 14.12 -2.35 -4.06
CA VAL A 100 13.54 -1.15 -3.42
C VAL A 100 13.88 -1.10 -1.94
N LEU A 101 13.67 -2.19 -1.21
CA LEU A 101 13.89 -2.23 0.23
C LEU A 101 15.39 -2.17 0.58
N LYS A 102 16.26 -2.80 -0.20
CA LYS A 102 17.72 -2.72 -0.03
C LYS A 102 18.28 -1.31 -0.29
N GLU A 103 17.64 -0.55 -1.16
CA GLU A 103 17.98 0.85 -1.47
C GLU A 103 17.38 1.84 -0.46
N GLY A 104 16.80 1.35 0.65
CA GLY A 104 16.22 2.19 1.70
C GLY A 104 14.78 2.67 1.41
N GLY A 105 14.16 2.17 0.34
CA GLY A 105 12.82 2.55 -0.06
C GLY A 105 11.69 1.85 0.72
N VAL A 106 10.46 2.30 0.47
CA VAL A 106 9.25 1.76 1.07
C VAL A 106 8.47 0.96 0.02
N LEU A 107 8.12 -0.27 0.35
CA LEU A 107 7.35 -1.16 -0.51
C LEU A 107 5.91 -1.29 0.00
N GLY A 108 4.94 -0.87 -0.81
CA GLY A 108 3.51 -1.02 -0.53
C GLY A 108 2.97 -2.34 -1.08
N ILE A 109 2.35 -3.15 -0.21
CA ILE A 109 1.76 -4.43 -0.56
C ILE A 109 0.37 -4.53 0.07
N ALA A 110 -0.62 -4.97 -0.71
CA ALA A 110 -1.85 -5.51 -0.17
C ALA A 110 -1.60 -6.99 0.19
N PRO A 111 -1.50 -7.37 1.47
CA PRO A 111 -1.17 -8.75 1.87
C PRO A 111 -2.17 -9.77 1.31
N GLU A 112 -3.40 -9.35 1.07
CA GLU A 112 -4.49 -10.12 0.47
C GLU A 112 -4.24 -10.51 -1.00
N GLY A 113 -3.42 -9.73 -1.72
CA GLY A 113 -3.18 -9.90 -3.16
C GLY A 113 -4.41 -9.63 -4.06
N THR A 114 -5.57 -9.34 -3.50
CA THR A 114 -6.79 -8.97 -4.22
C THR A 114 -7.58 -7.92 -3.42
N ARG A 115 -8.64 -7.36 -4.02
CA ARG A 115 -9.53 -6.45 -3.29
C ARG A 115 -10.49 -7.26 -2.42
N SER A 116 -10.71 -6.80 -1.19
CA SER A 116 -11.79 -7.34 -0.36
C SER A 116 -13.14 -6.95 -0.97
N ARG A 117 -13.97 -7.96 -1.30
CA ARG A 117 -15.33 -7.75 -1.82
C ARG A 117 -16.36 -7.53 -0.71
N THR A 118 -15.98 -7.80 0.54
CA THR A 118 -16.86 -7.74 1.71
C THR A 118 -16.43 -6.70 2.74
N GLY A 119 -15.31 -6.01 2.52
CA GLY A 119 -14.76 -5.04 3.48
C GLY A 119 -14.06 -5.68 4.69
N GLY A 120 -14.02 -7.02 4.76
CA GLY A 120 -13.29 -7.78 5.78
C GLY A 120 -11.87 -8.16 5.35
N LEU A 121 -11.04 -8.51 6.32
CA LEU A 121 -9.63 -8.89 6.14
C LEU A 121 -9.51 -10.25 5.43
N ILE A 122 -8.66 -10.33 4.40
CA ILE A 122 -8.32 -11.58 3.71
C ILE A 122 -6.98 -12.11 4.23
N GLN A 123 -6.85 -13.44 4.29
CA GLN A 123 -5.61 -14.11 4.69
C GLN A 123 -4.40 -13.58 3.89
N ALA A 124 -3.34 -13.18 4.60
CA ALA A 124 -2.15 -12.60 4.02
C ALA A 124 -1.40 -13.69 3.24
N LYS A 125 -1.07 -13.40 1.98
CA LYS A 125 -0.18 -14.25 1.20
C LYS A 125 1.21 -14.26 1.86
N PRO A 126 1.91 -15.41 1.83
CA PRO A 126 3.21 -15.56 2.49
C PRO A 126 4.31 -14.63 1.94
N GLY A 127 4.08 -13.95 0.81
CA GLY A 127 5.07 -13.05 0.17
C GLY A 127 5.49 -11.87 1.05
N VAL A 128 4.60 -11.30 1.85
CA VAL A 128 4.94 -10.19 2.76
C VAL A 128 5.86 -10.67 3.88
N ALA A 129 5.51 -11.80 4.51
CA ALA A 129 6.33 -12.41 5.54
C ALA A 129 7.71 -12.84 5.00
N TYR A 130 7.73 -13.45 3.81
CA TYR A 130 8.97 -13.83 3.14
C TYR A 130 9.89 -12.63 2.89
N LEU A 131 9.37 -11.54 2.32
CA LEU A 131 10.15 -10.33 2.06
C LEU A 131 10.68 -9.73 3.36
N SER A 132 9.82 -9.53 4.37
CA SER A 132 10.23 -8.97 5.66
C SER A 132 11.34 -9.78 6.32
N SER A 133 11.18 -11.10 6.43
CA SER A 133 12.19 -11.98 7.05
C SER A 133 13.48 -12.08 6.23
N LYS A 134 13.43 -12.00 4.89
CA LYS A 134 14.61 -12.17 4.03
C LYS A 134 15.61 -11.02 4.14
N ILE A 135 15.14 -9.81 4.45
CA ILE A 135 15.99 -8.60 4.52
C ILE A 135 15.87 -7.85 5.85
N SER A 136 15.23 -8.45 6.85
CA SER A 136 15.07 -7.90 8.20
C SER A 136 14.47 -6.50 8.25
N VAL A 137 13.45 -6.23 7.42
CA VAL A 137 12.71 -4.94 7.46
C VAL A 137 11.39 -5.10 8.21
N PRO A 138 10.96 -4.08 8.97
CA PRO A 138 9.68 -4.13 9.66
C PRO A 138 8.51 -4.00 8.68
N ILE A 139 7.35 -4.44 9.15
CA ILE A 139 6.06 -4.26 8.49
C ILE A 139 5.32 -3.14 9.21
N LEU A 140 4.84 -2.14 8.46
CA LEU A 140 3.95 -1.09 8.94
C LEU A 140 2.52 -1.42 8.48
N PRO A 141 1.61 -1.84 9.38
CA PRO A 141 0.22 -2.10 9.03
C PRO A 141 -0.55 -0.78 8.87
N VAL A 142 -1.34 -0.68 7.82
CA VAL A 142 -2.17 0.51 7.54
C VAL A 142 -3.58 0.11 7.11
N GLY A 143 -4.57 0.42 7.94
CA GLY A 143 -5.99 0.26 7.61
C GLY A 143 -6.54 1.51 6.94
N ILE A 144 -7.34 1.33 5.88
CA ILE A 144 -8.05 2.40 5.17
C ILE A 144 -9.54 2.06 5.09
N SER A 145 -10.41 3.01 5.43
CA SER A 145 -11.87 2.83 5.38
C SER A 145 -12.63 4.11 4.99
N GLY A 146 -13.95 3.98 4.80
CA GLY A 146 -14.87 5.09 4.50
C GLY A 146 -15.13 5.32 3.00
N HIS A 147 -14.16 5.02 2.13
CA HIS A 147 -14.20 5.36 0.71
C HIS A 147 -14.78 4.29 -0.21
N ALA A 148 -15.42 3.26 0.33
CA ALA A 148 -16.01 2.18 -0.47
C ALA A 148 -17.12 2.70 -1.42
N ASN A 149 -17.88 3.70 -0.98
CA ASN A 149 -19.01 4.27 -1.72
C ASN A 149 -18.67 5.60 -2.43
N PHE A 150 -17.38 5.89 -2.65
CA PHE A 150 -16.93 7.20 -3.13
C PHE A 150 -17.63 7.66 -4.41
N GLU A 151 -17.97 6.75 -5.34
CA GLU A 151 -18.67 7.11 -6.58
C GLU A 151 -20.07 7.71 -6.29
N SER A 152 -20.80 7.13 -5.34
CA SER A 152 -22.11 7.62 -4.94
C SER A 152 -22.00 8.98 -4.25
N ASP A 153 -21.03 9.13 -3.35
CA ASP A 153 -20.81 10.39 -2.64
C ASP A 153 -20.47 11.53 -3.62
N LEU A 154 -19.58 11.27 -4.58
CA LEU A 154 -19.22 12.24 -5.62
C LEU A 154 -20.41 12.63 -6.50
N ARG A 155 -21.24 11.66 -6.91
CA ARG A 155 -22.46 11.95 -7.69
C ARG A 155 -23.44 12.83 -6.92
N ASN A 156 -23.46 12.71 -5.60
CA ASN A 156 -24.28 13.52 -4.70
C ASN A 156 -23.58 14.82 -4.26
N LEU A 157 -22.44 15.17 -4.87
CA LEU A 157 -21.61 16.34 -4.52
C LEU A 157 -21.20 16.37 -3.03
N LYS A 158 -21.10 15.19 -2.40
CA LYS A 158 -20.67 15.01 -1.02
C LYS A 158 -19.20 14.62 -1.00
N ARG A 159 -18.48 15.16 -0.02
CA ARG A 159 -17.13 14.69 0.29
C ARG A 159 -17.21 13.33 0.96
N PHE A 160 -16.59 12.31 0.38
CA PHE A 160 -16.58 10.97 0.96
C PHE A 160 -15.61 10.91 2.15
N PRO A 161 -15.95 10.17 3.23
CA PRO A 161 -15.05 9.99 4.36
C PRO A 161 -13.88 9.08 3.96
N VAL A 162 -12.71 9.36 4.52
CA VAL A 162 -11.51 8.54 4.42
C VAL A 162 -10.86 8.51 5.79
N HIS A 163 -10.78 7.33 6.40
CA HIS A 163 -10.04 7.13 7.64
C HIS A 163 -8.81 6.28 7.34
N VAL A 164 -7.64 6.76 7.78
CA VAL A 164 -6.37 6.05 7.69
C VAL A 164 -5.87 5.79 9.11
N ASN A 165 -5.69 4.53 9.45
CA ASN A 165 -5.13 4.09 10.72
C ASN A 165 -3.77 3.43 10.50
N ILE A 166 -2.73 4.03 11.05
CA ILE A 166 -1.35 3.55 10.91
C ILE A 166 -0.96 2.88 12.23
N GLY A 167 -0.78 1.57 12.20
CA GLY A 167 -0.41 0.80 13.38
C GLY A 167 1.08 0.86 13.70
N LYS A 168 1.48 0.16 14.76
CA LYS A 168 2.88 0.06 15.19
C LYS A 168 3.68 -0.87 14.26
N LEU A 169 4.99 -0.62 14.17
CA LEU A 169 5.91 -1.49 13.44
C LEU A 169 5.90 -2.91 14.01
N ILE A 170 5.83 -3.88 13.10
CA ILE A 170 5.94 -5.30 13.41
C ILE A 170 7.27 -5.80 12.86
N TYR A 171 8.09 -6.36 13.73
CA TYR A 171 9.30 -7.07 13.34
C TYR A 171 9.00 -8.56 13.33
N LEU A 172 9.21 -9.20 12.18
CA LEU A 172 9.15 -10.65 12.12
C LEU A 172 10.50 -11.23 12.56
N PRO A 173 10.50 -12.33 13.33
CA PRO A 173 11.73 -13.05 13.60
C PRO A 173 12.41 -13.43 12.27
N GLN A 174 13.75 -13.47 12.26
CA GLN A 174 14.46 -14.20 11.22
C GLN A 174 14.15 -15.69 11.41
N ALA A 175 13.08 -16.17 10.78
CA ALA A 175 12.75 -17.57 10.79
C ALA A 175 13.44 -18.25 9.61
N GLU A 176 14.18 -19.32 9.90
CA GLU A 176 14.43 -20.36 8.91
C GLU A 176 13.09 -20.74 8.27
N LEU A 177 13.04 -20.58 6.95
CA LEU A 177 11.85 -20.52 6.12
C LEU A 177 10.93 -21.74 6.25
N ARG A 178 10.03 -21.79 7.25
CA ARG A 178 8.88 -22.73 7.26
C ARG A 178 7.63 -22.11 7.91
N GLY A 179 6.72 -21.61 7.05
CA GLY A 179 5.26 -21.79 7.19
C GLY A 179 4.41 -20.99 8.20
N VAL A 180 4.94 -20.33 9.24
CA VAL A 180 4.09 -19.98 10.42
C VAL A 180 3.46 -18.57 10.43
N TYR A 181 3.88 -17.61 9.60
CA TYR A 181 3.57 -16.18 9.87
C TYR A 181 2.38 -15.56 9.11
N ALA A 182 1.64 -16.30 8.29
CA ALA A 182 0.57 -15.75 7.47
C ALA A 182 -0.65 -15.27 8.30
N SER A 183 -1.04 -15.99 9.35
CA SER A 183 -2.21 -15.68 10.17
C SER A 183 -2.03 -14.42 11.01
N LYS A 184 -0.82 -14.18 11.53
CA LYS A 184 -0.52 -13.04 12.41
C LYS A 184 -0.61 -11.71 11.66
N ILE A 185 -0.24 -11.66 10.38
CA ILE A 185 -0.32 -10.44 9.55
C ILE A 185 -1.77 -10.07 9.24
N THR A 186 -2.66 -11.05 9.07
CA THR A 186 -4.06 -10.81 8.75
C THR A 186 -4.83 -10.16 9.88
N SER A 187 -4.53 -10.46 11.14
CA SER A 187 -5.24 -9.88 12.30
C SER A 187 -4.73 -8.49 12.70
N MET A 188 -3.82 -7.88 11.93
CA MET A 188 -3.07 -6.66 12.29
C MET A 188 -3.40 -5.42 11.45
N VAL A 189 -4.18 -5.58 10.38
CA VAL A 189 -4.65 -4.52 9.47
C VAL A 189 -6.16 -4.38 9.64
#